data_AF-A0A4P8K1G6-F1
#
_entry.id   AF-A0A4P8K1G6-F1
#
_cell.length_a   1.000
_cell.length_b   1.000
_cell.length_c   1.000
_cell.angle_alpha   90.00
_cell.angle_beta   90.00
_cell.angle_gamma   90.00
#
_symmetry.space_group_name_H-M   'P 1'
#
loop_
_entity.id
_entity.type
_entity.pdbx_description
1 polymer ?
#
loop_
_entity_poly.entity_id
_entity_poly.type
_entity_poly.pdbx_seq_one_letter_code
_entity_poly.pdbx_strand_id
1 'polypeptide(L)'
;MCNSMRLRVTDHRERMFDALTDATGEKTKSKAIDRAVDHYCKCAGANAAHPTGTYEELMNQAVEQGSLTPGQIAEILHTESLPVQHTQEYCIGEDE
;
A
#
# COMPACT_ATOMS: atom_id res chain seq x y z
N MET A 1 -22.92 -17.57 -5.65
CA MET A 1 -22.36 -18.48 -6.67
C MET A 1 -20.85 -18.26 -6.69
N CYS A 2 -20.03 -19.31 -6.56
CA CYS A 2 -18.58 -19.16 -6.68
C CYS A 2 -18.18 -19.36 -8.14
N ASN A 3 -17.68 -18.31 -8.80
CA ASN A 3 -17.05 -18.43 -10.11
C ASN A 3 -15.58 -18.81 -9.92
N SER A 4 -15.15 -19.92 -10.54
CA SER A 4 -13.75 -20.33 -10.53
C SER A 4 -13.04 -19.78 -11.76
N MET A 5 -11.99 -18.99 -11.54
CA MET A 5 -11.14 -18.45 -12.59
C MET A 5 -9.96 -19.39 -12.84
N ARG A 6 -9.75 -19.78 -14.10
CA ARG A 6 -8.56 -20.53 -14.53
C ARG A 6 -7.62 -19.62 -15.29
N LEU A 7 -6.42 -19.45 -14.75
CA LEU A 7 -5.34 -18.68 -15.38
C LEU A 7 -4.29 -19.62 -15.96
N ARG A 8 -3.81 -19.31 -17.17
CA ARG A 8 -2.57 -19.89 -17.67
C ARG A 8 -1.40 -19.28 -16.91
N VAL A 9 -0.60 -20.13 -16.27
CA VAL A 9 0.59 -19.71 -15.52
C VAL A 9 1.82 -19.98 -16.38
N THR A 10 2.59 -18.94 -16.64
CA THR A 10 3.94 -19.02 -17.22
C THR A 10 4.96 -18.93 -16.10
N ASP A 11 6.21 -19.33 -16.34
CA ASP A 11 7.28 -19.22 -15.34
C ASP A 11 7.45 -17.79 -14.81
N HIS A 12 7.28 -16.79 -15.68
CA HIS A 12 7.29 -15.39 -15.27
C HIS A 12 6.14 -15.06 -14.33
N ARG A 13 4.92 -15.52 -14.64
CA ARG A 13 3.74 -15.29 -13.81
C ARG A 13 3.84 -16.00 -12.46
N GLU A 14 4.46 -17.18 -12.45
CA GLU A 14 4.69 -17.94 -11.22
C GLU A 14 5.58 -17.14 -10.26
N ARG A 15 6.71 -16.62 -10.75
CA ARG A 15 7.59 -15.74 -9.96
C ARG A 15 6.89 -14.47 -9.48
N MET A 16 6.03 -13.88 -10.32
CA MET A 16 5.24 -12.72 -9.91
C MET A 16 4.25 -13.07 -8.79
N PHE A 17 3.63 -14.24 -8.84
CA PHE A 17 2.73 -14.67 -7.77
C PHE A 17 3.46 -14.95 -6.47
N ASP A 18 4.67 -15.51 -6.53
CA ASP A 18 5.48 -15.72 -5.34
C ASP A 18 5.87 -14.37 -4.71
N ALA A 19 6.38 -13.43 -5.53
CA ALA A 19 6.69 -12.08 -5.07
C ALA A 19 5.46 -11.33 -4.51
N LEU A 20 4.28 -11.53 -5.11
CA LEU A 20 3.04 -10.94 -4.62
C LEU A 20 2.63 -11.53 -3.27
N THR A 21 2.80 -12.84 -3.10
CA THR A 21 2.50 -13.55 -1.85
C THR A 21 3.40 -13.03 -0.73
N ASP A 22 4.70 -12.83 -1.01
CA ASP A 22 5.66 -12.23 -0.09
C ASP A 22 5.30 -10.78 0.26
N ALA A 23 5.00 -9.95 -0.75
CA ALA A 23 4.68 -8.53 -0.56
C ALA A 23 3.38 -8.31 0.23
N THR A 24 2.40 -9.22 0.08
CA THR A 24 1.12 -9.13 0.77
C THR A 24 1.12 -9.81 2.14
N GLY A 25 2.11 -10.65 2.44
CA GLY A 25 2.15 -11.50 3.63
C GLY A 25 1.10 -12.63 3.62
N GLU A 26 0.41 -12.84 2.50
CA GLU A 26 -0.63 -13.85 2.38
C GLU A 26 -0.04 -15.25 2.23
N LYS A 27 -0.81 -16.29 2.59
CA LYS A 27 -0.33 -17.68 2.50
C LYS A 27 -0.61 -18.35 1.16
N THR A 28 -1.45 -17.74 0.34
CA THR A 28 -1.94 -18.34 -0.91
C THR A 28 -1.99 -17.31 -2.01
N LYS A 29 -1.64 -17.72 -3.23
CA LYS A 29 -1.68 -16.88 -4.43
C LYS A 29 -3.05 -16.25 -4.66
N SER A 30 -4.13 -17.00 -4.45
CA SER A 30 -5.50 -16.47 -4.61
C SER A 30 -5.78 -15.31 -3.66
N LYS A 31 -5.49 -15.45 -2.37
CA LYS A 31 -5.66 -14.35 -1.40
C LYS A 31 -4.76 -13.15 -1.70
N ALA A 32 -3.52 -13.41 -2.11
CA ALA A 32 -2.58 -12.36 -2.51
C ALA A 32 -3.14 -11.56 -3.71
N ILE A 33 -3.74 -12.24 -4.69
CA ILE A 33 -4.43 -11.61 -5.83
C ILE A 33 -5.65 -10.82 -5.34
N ASP A 34 -6.50 -11.40 -4.50
CA ASP A 34 -7.70 -10.73 -3.99
C ASP A 34 -7.33 -9.42 -3.26
N ARG A 35 -6.30 -9.47 -2.41
CA ARG A 35 -5.78 -8.29 -1.68
C ARG A 35 -5.19 -7.25 -2.64
N ALA A 36 -4.45 -7.68 -3.65
CA ALA A 36 -3.86 -6.78 -4.64
C ALA A 36 -4.92 -6.10 -5.51
N VAL A 37 -5.95 -6.84 -5.93
CA VAL A 37 -7.08 -6.31 -6.71
C VAL A 37 -7.88 -5.32 -5.88
N ASP A 38 -8.21 -5.67 -4.63
CA ASP A 38 -8.90 -4.76 -3.71
C ASP A 38 -8.11 -3.45 -3.51
N HIS A 39 -6.81 -3.54 -3.24
CA HIS A 39 -5.95 -2.38 -3.10
C HIS A 39 -5.92 -1.54 -4.39
N TYR A 40 -5.72 -2.16 -5.56
CA TYR A 40 -5.69 -1.42 -6.82
C TYR A 40 -7.01 -0.71 -7.10
N CYS A 41 -8.16 -1.38 -6.90
CA CYS A 41 -9.47 -0.79 -7.11
C CYS A 41 -9.74 0.41 -6.18
N LYS A 42 -9.26 0.35 -4.93
CA LYS A 42 -9.35 1.47 -3.98
C LYS A 42 -8.46 2.64 -4.38
N CYS A 43 -7.24 2.37 -4.82
CA CYS A 43 -6.29 3.42 -5.17
C CYS A 43 -6.59 4.09 -6.50
N ALA A 44 -6.94 3.30 -7.53
CA ALA A 44 -7.26 3.81 -8.86
C ALA A 44 -8.61 4.54 -8.89
N GLY A 45 -9.57 4.11 -8.07
CA GLY A 45 -10.92 4.68 -8.08
C GLY A 45 -11.63 4.47 -9.43
N ALA A 46 -12.45 5.44 -9.83
CA ALA A 46 -13.22 5.47 -11.08
C ALA A 46 -14.02 4.18 -11.36
N ASN A 47 -14.46 3.50 -10.31
CA ASN A 47 -15.24 2.27 -10.40
C ASN A 47 -16.50 2.38 -9.52
N ALA A 48 -17.47 1.49 -9.75
CA ALA A 48 -18.78 1.55 -9.11
C ALA A 48 -18.72 1.47 -7.56
N ALA A 49 -17.64 0.91 -6.99
CA ALA A 49 -17.43 0.82 -5.55
C ALA A 49 -16.61 2.00 -4.98
N HIS A 50 -15.69 2.56 -5.76
CA HIS A 50 -14.79 3.65 -5.38
C HIS A 50 -14.79 4.71 -6.50
N PRO A 51 -15.69 5.71 -6.44
CA PRO A 51 -15.78 6.76 -7.46
C PRO A 51 -14.55 7.68 -7.47
N THR A 52 -13.93 7.91 -6.31
CA THR A 52 -12.69 8.67 -6.13
C THR A 52 -11.60 7.74 -5.58
N GLY A 53 -10.43 7.74 -6.21
CA GLY A 53 -9.30 6.88 -5.84
C GLY A 53 -8.36 7.56 -4.84
N THR A 54 -7.72 6.78 -3.96
CA THR A 54 -6.81 7.35 -2.94
C THR A 54 -5.58 8.04 -3.53
N TYR A 55 -5.18 7.73 -4.77
CA TYR A 55 -4.12 8.48 -5.46
C TYR A 55 -4.52 9.91 -5.81
N GLU A 56 -5.77 10.11 -6.23
CA GLU A 56 -6.27 11.44 -6.55
C GLU A 56 -6.37 12.30 -5.28
N GLU A 57 -6.86 11.71 -4.19
CA GLU A 57 -6.89 12.35 -2.88
C GLU A 57 -5.49 12.72 -2.37
N LEU A 58 -4.51 11.82 -2.54
CA LEU A 58 -3.12 12.07 -2.17
C LEU A 58 -2.52 13.24 -2.96
N MET A 59 -2.76 13.29 -4.28
CA MET A 59 -2.27 14.38 -5.13
C MET A 59 -2.94 15.71 -4.79
N ASN A 60 -4.25 15.71 -4.54
CA ASN A 60 -4.98 16.92 -4.15
C ASN A 60 -4.46 17.47 -2.80
N GLN A 61 -4.31 16.62 -1.79
CA GLN A 61 -3.76 17.05 -0.50
C GLN A 61 -2.30 17.53 -0.62
N ALA A 62 -1.48 16.91 -1.47
CA ALA A 62 -0.11 17.35 -1.70
C ALA A 62 -0.05 18.74 -2.35
N VAL A 63 -0.98 19.03 -3.28
CA VAL A 63 -1.09 20.35 -3.91
C VAL A 63 -1.60 21.40 -2.91
N GLU A 64 -2.59 21.06 -2.08
CA GLU A 64 -3.15 21.99 -1.08
C GLU A 64 -2.17 22.33 0.04
N GLN A 65 -1.43 21.34 0.55
CA GLN A 65 -0.52 21.52 1.69
C GLN A 65 0.92 21.86 1.27
N GLY A 66 1.25 21.72 -0.03
CA GLY A 66 2.60 21.91 -0.59
C GLY A 66 3.59 20.78 -0.28
N SER A 67 3.35 20.00 0.79
CA SER A 67 4.09 18.79 1.13
C SER A 67 3.25 17.87 2.02
N LEU A 68 3.47 16.55 1.91
CA LEU A 68 2.88 15.57 2.80
C LEU A 68 3.97 14.79 3.52
N THR A 69 3.72 14.50 4.80
CA THR A 69 4.57 13.63 5.61
C THR A 69 4.32 12.16 5.25
N PRO A 70 5.29 11.26 5.53
CA PRO A 70 5.10 9.83 5.35
C PRO A 70 3.87 9.27 6.09
N GLY A 71 3.51 9.83 7.25
CA GLY A 71 2.32 9.43 8.01
C GLY A 71 1.02 9.79 7.30
N GLN A 72 0.92 11.01 6.77
CA GLN A 72 -0.24 11.45 5.99
C GLN A 72 -0.41 10.61 4.71
N ILE A 73 0.70 10.27 4.05
CA ILE A 73 0.69 9.39 2.88
C ILE A 73 0.17 8.00 3.24
N ALA A 74 0.63 7.42 4.36
CA ALA A 74 0.20 6.10 4.80
C ALA A 74 -1.29 6.06 5.19
N GLU A 75 -1.80 7.13 5.81
CA GLU A 75 -3.20 7.30 6.17
C GLU A 75 -4.10 7.31 4.93
N ILE A 76 -3.74 8.09 3.91
CA ILE A 76 -4.49 8.19 2.64
C ILE A 76 -4.42 6.87 1.87
N LEU A 77 -3.26 6.21 1.83
CA LEU A 77 -3.09 4.95 1.10
C LEU A 77 -3.58 3.72 1.88
N HIS A 78 -4.15 3.89 3.08
CA HIS A 78 -4.57 2.79 3.97
C HIS A 78 -3.50 1.69 4.11
N THR A 79 -2.24 2.09 4.11
CA THR A 79 -1.11 1.17 4.31
C THR A 79 -0.89 1.02 5.81
N GLU A 80 -0.73 -0.22 6.28
CA GLU A 80 -0.39 -0.51 7.68
C GLU A 80 1.00 0.04 8.00
N SER A 81 1.04 1.30 8.47
CA SER A 81 2.15 2.01 9.13
C SER A 81 3.56 1.84 8.55
N LEU A 82 4.16 2.94 8.08
CA LEU A 82 5.62 2.95 7.88
C LEU A 82 6.33 2.85 9.25
N PRO A 83 7.27 1.91 9.44
CA PRO A 83 8.08 1.85 10.66
C PRO A 83 9.04 3.04 10.67
N VAL A 84 8.62 4.15 11.30
CA VAL A 84 9.48 5.31 11.49
C VAL A 84 10.30 5.10 12.77
N GLN A 85 11.59 4.80 12.61
CA GLN A 85 12.54 4.86 13.72
C GLN A 85 13.15 6.26 13.76
N HIS A 86 12.94 6.98 14.86
CA HIS A 86 13.55 8.27 15.13
C HIS A 86 14.43 8.14 16.36
N THR A 87 15.72 8.46 16.24
CA THR A 87 16.65 8.52 17.36
C THR A 87 17.04 9.98 17.59
N GLN A 88 16.86 10.45 18.82
CA GLN A 88 17.26 11.78 19.25
C GLN A 88 18.23 11.63 20.43
N GLU A 89 19.47 12.04 20.25
CA GLU A 89 20.46 12.16 21.31
C GLU A 89 20.66 13.65 21.63
N TYR A 90 20.52 14.00 22.91
CA TYR A 90 20.84 15.33 23.43
C TYR A 90 21.84 15.16 24.57
N CYS A 91 22.95 15.89 24.51
CA CYS A 91 23.83 16.11 25.66
C CYS A 91 23.59 17.54 26.17
N ILE A 92 23.29 17.67 27.46
CA ILE A 92 23.21 18.94 28.18
C ILE A 92 24.35 18.92 29.20
N GLY A 93 25.28 19.87 29.07
CA GLY A 93 26.29 20.30 30.06
C GLY A 93 27.00 19.22 30.89
N GLU A 94 28.30 19.04 30.67
CA GLU A 94 29.18 18.59 31.76
C GLU A 94 29.48 19.83 32.62
N ASP A 95 28.79 19.96 33.76
CA ASP A 95 29.10 21.01 34.74
C ASP A 95 30.46 20.69 35.40
N GLU A 96 31.45 21.58 35.21
CA GLU A 96 32.66 21.69 36.06
C GLU A 96 32.40 22.60 37.27
#